data_AF-A0A011VST0-F1
#
_entry.id   AF-A0A011VST0-F1
#
_cell.length_a   1.000
_cell.length_b   1.000
_cell.length_c   1.000
_cell.angle_alpha   90.00
_cell.angle_beta   90.00
_cell.angle_gamma   90.00
#
_symmetry.space_group_name_H-M   'P 1'
#
loop_
_entity.id
_entity.type
_entity.pdbx_description
1 polymer ?
#
loop_
_entity_poly.entity_id
_entity_poly.type
_entity_poly.pdbx_seq_one_letter_code
_entity_poly.pdbx_strand_id
1 'polypeptide(L)' 'MKKEIRIPAYKRIWCKIRYYQQLNDITNETLAKYLNISVRTLSTYDKDAKNLTLGSIDGFLYNTGLSLEQLNTL' A
#
# COMPACT_ATOMS: atom_id res chain seq x y z
N MET A 1 2.26 25.87 -20.25
CA MET A 1 1.52 24.88 -19.43
C MET A 1 2.27 24.66 -18.12
N LYS A 2 1.68 25.00 -16.96
CA LYS A 2 2.18 24.48 -15.69
C LYS A 2 1.90 22.98 -15.69
N LYS A 3 2.94 22.13 -15.65
CA LYS A 3 2.75 20.69 -15.43
C LYS A 3 2.08 20.53 -14.06
N GLU A 4 0.90 19.93 -14.02
CA GLU A 4 0.30 19.57 -12.74
C GLU A 4 1.28 18.72 -11.93
N ILE A 5 1.32 18.95 -10.63
CA ILE A 5 2.17 18.19 -9.72
C ILE A 5 1.59 16.76 -9.66
N ARG A 6 2.17 15.87 -10.46
CA ARG A 6 1.77 14.46 -10.50
C ARG A 6 2.23 13.77 -9.23
N ILE A 7 1.27 13.32 -8.41
CA ILE A 7 1.56 12.38 -7.33
C ILE A 7 1.85 11.01 -7.97
N PRO A 8 3.03 10.40 -7.71
CA PRO A 8 3.35 9.09 -8.26
C PRO A 8 2.37 8.01 -7.83
N ALA A 9 2.07 7.06 -8.72
CA ALA A 9 1.11 5.98 -8.48
C ALA A 9 1.45 5.16 -7.22
N TYR A 10 2.73 4.83 -7.02
CA TYR A 10 3.17 4.07 -5.85
C TYR A 10 2.88 4.79 -4.52
N LYS A 11 2.96 6.12 -4.48
CA LYS A 11 2.59 6.90 -3.27
C LYS A 11 1.10 6.83 -3.02
N ARG A 12 0.28 6.97 -4.07
CA ARG A 12 -1.18 6.87 -3.98
C ARG A 12 -1.60 5.50 -3.46
N ILE A 13 -1.08 4.44 -4.06
CA ILE A 13 -1.37 3.05 -3.64
C ILE A 13 -0.95 2.83 -2.18
N TRP A 14 0.25 3.26 -1.80
CA TRP A 14 0.71 3.14 -0.42
C TRP A 14 -0.20 3.86 0.58
N CYS A 15 -0.62 5.09 0.28
CA CYS A 15 -1.57 5.82 1.11
C CYS A 15 -2.89 5.05 1.29
N LYS A 16 -3.43 4.43 0.23
CA LYS A 16 -4.67 3.64 0.31
C LYS A 16 -4.49 2.38 1.16
N ILE A 17 -3.35 1.69 1.03
CA ILE A 17 -3.01 0.52 1.86
C ILE A 17 -2.91 0.91 3.35
N ARG A 18 -2.25 2.02 3.67
CA ARG A 18 -2.16 2.52 5.06
C ARG A 18 -3.49 3.00 5.60
N TYR A 19 -4.33 3.59 4.75
CA TYR A 19 -5.67 3.98 5.14
C TYR A 19 -6.54 2.76 5.45
N TYR A 20 -6.48 1.72 4.61
CA TYR A 20 -7.12 0.43 4.90
C TYR A 20 -6.65 -0.17 6.23
N GLN A 21 -5.33 -0.13 6.49
CA GLN A 21 -4.76 -0.61 7.74
C GLN A 21 -5.38 0.10 8.95
N GLN A 22 -5.48 1.44 8.89
CA GLN A 22 -6.06 2.24 9.95
C GLN A 22 -7.56 1.99 10.14
N LEU A 23 -8.32 1.86 9.05
CA LEU A 23 -9.76 1.60 9.10
C LEU A 23 -10.13 0.25 9.74
N ASN A 24 -9.23 -0.72 9.66
CA ASN A 24 -9.48 -2.09 10.12
C ASN A 24 -8.64 -2.47 11.36
N ASP A 25 -8.00 -1.49 12.02
CA ASP A 25 -7.15 -1.70 13.19
C ASP A 25 -6.06 -2.78 12.99
N ILE A 26 -5.49 -2.85 11.78
CA ILE A 26 -4.50 -3.87 11.41
C ILE A 26 -3.11 -3.48 11.92
N THR A 27 -2.43 -4.39 12.62
CA THR A 27 -1.06 -4.15 13.10
C THR A 27 -0.05 -4.12 11.96
N ASN A 28 1.10 -3.48 12.18
CA ASN A 28 2.18 -3.43 11.18
C ASN A 28 2.71 -4.83 10.82
N GLU A 29 2.74 -5.76 11.78
CA GLU A 29 3.15 -7.15 11.56
C GLU A 29 2.18 -7.86 10.62
N THR A 30 0.88 -7.63 10.81
CA THR A 30 -0.16 -8.23 9.97
C THR A 30 -0.13 -7.64 8.57
N LEU A 31 -0.01 -6.31 8.44
CA LEU A 31 0.11 -5.66 7.14
C LEU A 31 1.37 -6.12 6.39
N ALA A 32 2.50 -6.27 7.09
CA ALA A 32 3.73 -6.77 6.50
C ALA A 32 3.57 -8.19 5.96
N LYS A 33 2.83 -9.07 6.66
CA LYS A 33 2.48 -10.41 6.18
C LYS A 33 1.60 -10.34 4.92
N TYR A 34 0.57 -9.50 4.91
CA TYR A 34 -0.29 -9.34 3.73
C TYR A 34 0.51 -8.92 2.50
N LEU A 35 1.46 -8.00 2.67
CA LEU A 35 2.34 -7.53 1.60
C LEU A 35 3.50 -8.49 1.26
N ASN A 36 3.64 -9.61 1.96
CA ASN A 36 4.77 -10.53 1.87
C ASN A 36 6.15 -9.84 2.03
N ILE A 37 6.26 -8.95 3.02
CA ILE A 37 7.50 -8.22 3.32
C ILE A 37 7.82 -8.26 4.82
N SER A 38 9.01 -7.78 5.19
CA SER A 38 9.36 -7.56 6.59
C SER A 38 8.79 -6.24 7.13
N VAL A 39 8.58 -6.15 8.44
CA VAL A 39 8.20 -4.88 9.12
C VAL A 39 9.24 -3.77 8.91
N ARG A 40 10.53 -4.14 8.74
CA ARG A 40 11.60 -3.20 8.37
C ARG A 40 11.37 -2.61 6.98
N THR A 41 10.97 -3.43 6.02
CA THR A 41 10.62 -2.99 4.66
C THR A 41 9.37 -2.11 4.68
N LEU A 42 8.34 -2.51 5.44
CA LEU A 42 7.12 -1.72 5.66
C LEU A 42 7.46 -0.29 6.12
N SER A 43 8.31 -0.17 7.15
CA SER A 43 8.77 1.12 7.68
C SER A 43 9.57 1.94 6.67
N THR A 44 10.20 1.30 5.69
CA THR A 44 10.92 1.97 4.61
C THR A 44 9.96 2.59 3.60
N TYR A 45 8.84 1.91 3.31
CA TYR A 45 7.80 2.43 2.40
C TYR A 45 7.08 3.65 2.95
N ASP A 46 6.98 3.79 4.27
CA ASP A 46 6.47 5.01 4.92
C ASP A 46 7.29 6.26 4.58
N LYS A 47 8.59 6.07 4.27
CA LYS A 47 9.48 7.15 3.81
C LYS A 47 9.44 7.28 2.29
N ASP A 48 9.54 6.15 1.58
CA ASP A 48 9.53 6.10 0.12
C ASP A 48 9.05 4.72 -0.39
N ALA A 49 7.81 4.68 -0.89
CA ALA A 49 7.19 3.46 -1.42
C ALA A 49 7.57 3.15 -2.88
N LYS A 50 8.61 3.76 -3.48
CA LYS A 50 8.99 3.51 -4.88
C LYS A 50 9.29 2.03 -5.20
N ASN A 51 9.71 1.27 -4.19
CA ASN A 51 10.04 -0.16 -4.31
C ASN A 51 8.87 -1.07 -3.91
N LEU A 52 7.66 -0.52 -3.75
CA LEU A 52 6.45 -1.32 -3.58
C LEU A 52 6.21 -2.11 -4.87
N THR A 53 6.29 -3.43 -4.80
CA THR A 53 6.18 -4.29 -5.97
C THR A 53 4.73 -4.66 -6.26
N LEU A 54 4.43 -5.02 -7.51
CA LEU A 54 3.11 -5.56 -7.87
C LEU A 54 2.80 -6.86 -7.11
N GLY A 55 3.80 -7.71 -6.86
CA GLY A 55 3.61 -8.93 -6.06
C GLY A 55 3.24 -8.66 -4.60
N SER A 56 3.78 -7.60 -4.00
CA SER A 56 3.35 -7.15 -2.66
C SER A 56 1.92 -6.65 -2.67
N ILE A 57 1.54 -5.86 -3.69
CA ILE A 57 0.17 -5.36 -3.84
C ILE A 57 -0.80 -6.53 -4.05
N ASP A 58 -0.46 -7.49 -4.89
CA ASP A 58 -1.25 -8.70 -5.14
C ASP A 58 -1.45 -9.52 -3.86
N GLY A 59 -0.38 -9.73 -3.08
CA GLY A 59 -0.48 -10.37 -1.77
C GLY A 59 -1.44 -9.64 -0.83
N PHE A 60 -1.39 -8.30 -0.80
CA PHE A 60 -2.30 -7.50 0.00
C PHE A 60 -3.75 -7.66 -0.46
N LEU A 61 -4.01 -7.57 -1.76
CA LEU A 61 -5.35 -7.74 -2.33
C LEU A 61 -5.90 -9.14 -2.05
N TYR A 62 -5.09 -10.18 -2.21
CA TYR A 62 -5.45 -11.56 -1.89
C TYR A 62 -5.86 -11.75 -0.42
N ASN A 63 -5.05 -11.23 0.53
CA ASN A 63 -5.31 -11.39 1.95
C ASN A 63 -6.49 -10.55 2.47
N THR A 64 -6.81 -9.45 1.79
CA THR A 64 -7.91 -8.55 2.18
C THR A 64 -9.22 -8.84 1.43
N GLY A 65 -9.16 -9.63 0.35
CA GLY A 65 -10.30 -9.87 -0.54
C GLY A 65 -10.70 -8.65 -1.37
N LEU A 66 -9.86 -7.60 -1.41
CA LEU A 66 -10.12 -6.40 -2.21
C LEU A 66 -9.72 -6.60 -3.67
N SER A 67 -10.47 -6.00 -4.57
CA SER A 67 -10.00 -5.72 -5.94
C SER A 67 -9.13 -4.47 -5.98
N LEU A 68 -8.38 -4.31 -7.07
CA LEU A 68 -7.59 -3.10 -7.29
C LEU A 68 -8.48 -1.85 -7.46
N GLU A 69 -9.67 -1.99 -8.05
CA GLU A 69 -10.65 -0.90 -8.14
C GLU A 69 -11.13 -0.47 -6.75
N GLN A 70 -11.47 -1.43 -5.89
CA GLN A 70 -11.92 -1.14 -4.53
C GLN A 70 -10.84 -0.40 -3.73
N LEU A 71 -9.57 -0.84 -3.83
CA LEU A 71 -8.44 -0.16 -3.21
C LEU A 71 -8.29 1.31 -3.68
N ASN A 72 -8.56 1.58 -4.96
CA ASN A 72 -8.51 2.94 -5.50
C ASN A 72 -9.65 3.84 -4.99
N THR A 73 -10.76 3.25 -4.55
CA THR A 73 -11.95 3.97 -4.03
C THR A 73 -11.95 4.22 -2.52
N LEU A 74 -11.09 3.55 -1.73
CA LEU A 74 -10.93 3.79 -0.29
C LEU A 74 -10.58 5.25 0.01
#